data_AF-A0A0D0DM29-F1
#
_entry.id   AF-A0A0D0DM29-F1
#
_cell.length_a   1.000
_cell.length_b   1.000
_cell.length_c   1.000
_cell.angle_alpha   90.00
_cell.angle_beta   90.00
_cell.angle_gamma   90.00
#
_symmetry.space_group_name_H-M   'P 1'
#
loop_
_entity.id
_entity.type
_entity.pdbx_description
1 polymer ?
#
loop_
_entity_poly.entity_id
_entity_poly.type
_entity_poly.pdbx_seq_one_letter_code
_entity_poly.pdbx_strand_id
1 'polypeptide(L)'
;NFSWMKSLDRLFTNHYVIISWPPRVPAIGPGFHHNQLQVDQMNVLTVPTLKQVMGHHFTNNASKTKNKKGKEVELVPIPEEEFCLVPWSEGAQQCHHFYMRAVSIPLVTATDGTILKMLSDSAEFIKTLPEGTMLPDRPPSVTPTEPPHTVQLPACGGVVNPTSGHA
;
A
#
# COMPACT_ATOMS: atom_id res chain seq x y z
N ASN A 1 19.75 -4.59 -15.17
CA ASN A 1 19.68 -5.25 -13.85
C ASN A 1 19.09 -4.25 -12.87
N PHE A 2 17.80 -4.39 -12.55
CA PHE A 2 17.10 -3.50 -11.62
C PHE A 2 17.31 -4.01 -10.19
N SER A 3 17.93 -3.19 -9.33
CA SER A 3 18.12 -3.56 -7.93
C SER A 3 16.94 -3.05 -7.11
N TRP A 4 16.11 -3.97 -6.62
CA TRP A 4 14.99 -3.67 -5.73
C TRP A 4 15.40 -3.00 -4.42
N MET A 5 16.64 -3.24 -3.95
CA MET A 5 17.15 -2.59 -2.74
C MET A 5 17.34 -1.08 -2.91
N LYS A 6 17.63 -0.63 -4.15
CA LYS A 6 17.77 0.79 -4.51
C LYS A 6 16.50 1.40 -5.09
N SER A 7 15.37 0.73 -4.92
CA SER A 7 14.10 1.19 -5.51
C SER A 7 13.64 2.51 -4.90
N LEU A 8 13.76 2.68 -3.57
CA LEU A 8 13.40 3.93 -2.89
C LEU A 8 14.26 5.10 -3.37
N ASP A 9 15.56 4.88 -3.53
CA ASP A 9 16.47 5.89 -4.07
C ASP A 9 16.08 6.29 -5.50
N ARG A 10 15.68 5.33 -6.32
CA ARG A 10 15.18 5.61 -7.67
C ARG A 10 13.86 6.37 -7.65
N LEU A 11 12.94 6.02 -6.76
CA LEU A 11 11.69 6.77 -6.60
C LEU A 11 11.97 8.22 -6.22
N PHE A 12 12.88 8.44 -5.27
CA PHE A 12 13.33 9.78 -4.89
C PHE A 12 13.95 10.55 -6.06
N THR A 13 15.01 10.01 -6.69
CA THR A 13 15.74 10.71 -7.75
C THR A 13 14.87 11.06 -8.96
N ASN A 14 13.83 10.26 -9.23
CA ASN A 14 12.92 10.50 -10.35
C ASN A 14 11.62 11.21 -9.93
N HIS A 15 11.46 11.57 -8.65
CA HIS A 15 10.25 12.19 -8.09
C HIS A 15 8.96 11.39 -8.39
N TYR A 16 8.99 10.08 -8.11
CA TYR A 16 7.82 9.21 -8.15
C TYR A 16 7.48 8.66 -6.77
N VAL A 17 6.21 8.30 -6.57
CA VAL A 17 5.74 7.50 -5.45
C VAL A 17 4.95 6.31 -5.97
N ILE A 18 4.82 5.29 -5.12
CA ILE A 18 3.97 4.14 -5.37
C ILE A 18 2.74 4.24 -4.47
N ILE A 19 1.58 4.13 -5.10
CA ILE A 19 0.28 4.08 -4.44
C ILE A 19 -0.38 2.72 -4.66
N SER A 20 -1.27 2.34 -3.74
CA SER A 20 -1.99 1.07 -3.78
C SER A 20 -1.07 -0.15 -3.80
N TRP A 21 0.02 -0.11 -3.03
CA TRP A 21 0.90 -1.26 -2.88
C TRP A 21 0.12 -2.44 -2.29
N PRO A 22 0.20 -3.63 -2.91
CA PRO A 22 -0.65 -4.75 -2.55
C PRO A 22 -0.42 -5.23 -1.11
N PRO A 23 -1.50 -5.57 -0.39
CA PRO A 23 -1.38 -6.14 0.94
C PRO A 23 -0.66 -7.49 0.88
N ARG A 24 0.06 -7.83 1.95
CA ARG A 24 0.84 -9.08 2.11
C ARG A 24 2.08 -9.20 1.23
N VAL A 25 2.36 -8.25 0.34
CA VAL A 25 3.65 -8.16 -0.35
C VAL A 25 4.57 -7.25 0.47
N PRO A 26 5.78 -7.69 0.85
CA PRO A 26 6.74 -6.82 1.53
C PRO A 26 6.97 -5.53 0.73
N ALA A 27 7.03 -4.39 1.41
CA ALA A 27 7.30 -3.12 0.73
C ALA A 27 8.70 -3.09 0.13
N ILE A 28 8.84 -2.46 -1.04
CA ILE A 28 10.12 -2.33 -1.72
C ILE A 28 11.13 -1.47 -0.93
N GLY A 29 12.42 -1.67 -1.21
CA GLY A 29 13.52 -0.95 -0.58
C GLY A 29 14.50 -1.87 0.14
N PRO A 30 15.26 -1.34 1.13
CA PRO A 30 16.17 -2.16 1.93
C PRO A 30 15.42 -3.32 2.59
N GLY A 31 15.89 -4.55 2.37
CA GLY A 31 15.26 -5.79 2.87
C GLY A 31 14.22 -6.42 1.94
N PHE A 32 13.89 -5.81 0.80
CA PHE A 32 13.03 -6.47 -0.18
C PHE A 32 13.82 -7.48 -1.02
N HIS A 33 13.47 -8.75 -0.87
CA HIS A 33 14.09 -9.87 -1.57
C HIS A 33 13.10 -10.52 -2.53
N HIS A 34 13.11 -10.08 -3.80
CA HIS A 34 12.19 -10.59 -4.83
C HIS A 34 12.26 -12.13 -5.00
N ASN A 35 13.42 -12.73 -4.74
CA ASN A 35 13.63 -14.18 -4.81
C ASN A 35 13.07 -14.95 -3.60
N GLN A 36 12.61 -14.26 -2.56
CA GLN A 36 11.94 -14.84 -1.39
C GLN A 36 10.43 -14.66 -1.44
N LEU A 37 9.90 -14.01 -2.48
CA LEU A 37 8.45 -13.87 -2.65
C LEU A 37 7.82 -15.23 -2.92
N GLN A 38 6.72 -15.49 -2.23
CA GLN A 38 5.87 -16.62 -2.53
C GLN A 38 5.18 -16.43 -3.88
N VAL A 39 4.69 -17.53 -4.46
CA VAL A 39 4.05 -17.53 -5.79
C VAL A 39 2.84 -16.60 -5.83
N ASP A 40 2.05 -16.58 -4.76
CA ASP A 40 0.91 -15.67 -4.61
C ASP A 40 1.34 -14.20 -4.60
N GLN A 41 2.37 -13.85 -3.82
CA GLN A 41 2.92 -12.49 -3.77
C GLN A 41 3.51 -12.05 -5.11
N MET A 42 4.19 -12.95 -5.82
CA MET A 42 4.72 -12.67 -7.15
C MET A 42 3.61 -12.48 -8.17
N ASN A 43 2.57 -13.32 -8.13
CA ASN A 43 1.41 -13.19 -9.00
C ASN A 43 0.72 -11.84 -8.79
N VAL A 44 0.61 -11.40 -7.54
CA VAL A 44 0.01 -10.10 -7.22
C VAL A 44 0.75 -8.94 -7.87
N LEU A 45 2.08 -9.00 -7.96
CA LEU A 45 2.88 -7.95 -8.59
C LEU A 45 2.90 -8.00 -10.12
N THR A 46 2.72 -9.18 -10.72
CA THR A 46 3.00 -9.40 -12.15
C THR A 46 1.75 -9.61 -12.99
N VAL A 47 0.72 -10.26 -12.44
CA VAL A 47 -0.50 -10.60 -13.17
C VAL A 47 -1.27 -9.37 -13.65
N PRO A 48 -1.45 -8.29 -12.85
CA PRO A 48 -2.16 -7.10 -13.33
C PRO A 48 -1.50 -6.51 -14.58
N THR A 49 -0.19 -6.28 -14.56
CA THR A 49 0.56 -5.76 -15.69
C THR A 49 0.57 -6.73 -16.88
N LEU A 50 0.72 -8.04 -16.65
CA LEU A 50 0.64 -9.04 -17.73
C LEU A 50 -0.73 -9.04 -18.39
N LYS A 51 -1.81 -8.94 -17.60
CA LYS A 51 -3.18 -8.85 -18.11
C LYS A 51 -3.39 -7.56 -18.91
N GLN A 52 -2.82 -6.43 -18.48
CA GLN A 52 -2.87 -5.17 -19.21
C GLN A 52 -2.14 -5.27 -20.56
N VAL A 53 -0.92 -5.81 -20.58
CA VAL A 53 -0.09 -5.91 -21.78
C VAL A 53 -0.63 -6.94 -22.77
N MET A 54 -1.13 -8.08 -22.28
CA MET A 54 -1.61 -9.17 -23.13
C MET A 54 -3.11 -9.06 -23.45
N GLY A 55 -3.88 -8.29 -22.68
CA GLY A 55 -5.31 -8.10 -22.85
C GLY A 55 -6.06 -9.44 -22.91
N HIS A 56 -6.83 -9.64 -23.97
CA HIS A 56 -7.61 -10.86 -24.21
C HIS A 56 -6.75 -12.12 -24.48
N HIS A 57 -5.45 -11.96 -24.77
CA HIS A 57 -4.53 -13.09 -24.92
C HIS A 57 -3.97 -13.59 -23.58
N PHE A 58 -4.21 -12.85 -22.48
CA PHE A 58 -3.84 -13.33 -21.15
C PHE A 58 -4.69 -14.55 -20.77
N THR A 59 -4.08 -15.72 -20.81
CA THR A 59 -4.70 -16.96 -20.34
C THR A 59 -4.10 -17.30 -18.98
N ASN A 60 -4.90 -17.16 -17.91
CA ASN A 60 -4.47 -17.62 -16.60
C ASN A 60 -4.53 -19.15 -16.54
N ASN A 61 -3.46 -19.80 -17.00
CA ASN A 61 -3.31 -21.25 -16.97
C ASN A 61 -3.14 -21.81 -15.54
N ALA A 62 -3.01 -20.95 -14.53
CA ALA A 62 -3.10 -21.39 -13.14
C ALA A 62 -4.47 -22.02 -12.85
N SER A 63 -5.51 -21.69 -13.62
CA SER A 63 -6.90 -22.11 -13.41
C SER A 63 -7.14 -23.62 -13.21
N LYS A 64 -6.28 -24.54 -13.65
CA LYS A 64 -6.49 -26.00 -13.47
C LYS A 64 -5.20 -26.81 -13.42
N THR A 65 -4.52 -26.85 -12.28
CA THR A 65 -3.48 -27.87 -12.06
C THR A 65 -3.95 -28.89 -11.03
N LYS A 66 -4.32 -30.09 -11.50
CA LYS A 66 -4.53 -31.25 -10.64
C LYS A 66 -3.17 -31.67 -10.09
N ASN A 67 -3.02 -31.75 -8.77
CA ASN A 67 -1.87 -32.46 -8.20
C ASN A 67 -1.94 -33.95 -8.58
N LYS A 68 -0.84 -34.70 -8.43
CA LYS A 68 -0.76 -36.16 -8.71
C LYS A 68 -1.86 -37.00 -8.01
N LYS A 69 -2.58 -36.42 -7.05
CA LYS A 69 -3.65 -37.05 -6.26
C LYS A 69 -5.07 -36.56 -6.63
N GLY A 70 -5.22 -35.75 -7.68
CA GLY A 70 -6.52 -35.28 -8.17
C GLY A 70 -7.21 -34.24 -7.27
N LYS A 71 -6.55 -33.75 -6.21
CA LYS A 71 -7.06 -32.66 -5.38
C LYS A 71 -6.90 -31.34 -6.12
N GLU A 72 -8.01 -30.64 -6.28
CA GLU A 72 -8.03 -29.26 -6.74
C GLU A 72 -7.25 -28.43 -5.72
N VAL A 73 -6.16 -27.81 -6.18
CA VAL A 73 -5.40 -26.87 -5.36
C VAL A 73 -6.14 -25.55 -5.48
N GLU A 74 -6.67 -25.05 -4.38
CA GLU A 74 -7.34 -23.75 -4.31
C GLU A 74 -6.37 -22.67 -4.79
N LEU A 75 -6.79 -21.95 -5.82
CA LEU A 75 -5.94 -21.04 -6.56
C LEU A 75 -5.91 -19.67 -5.91
N VAL A 76 -4.72 -19.07 -5.95
CA VAL A 76 -4.50 -17.68 -5.55
C VAL A 76 -5.40 -16.80 -6.41
N PRO A 77 -6.36 -16.06 -5.82
CA PRO A 77 -7.20 -15.13 -6.56
C PRO A 77 -6.32 -14.09 -7.26
N ILE A 78 -6.65 -13.80 -8.52
CA ILE A 78 -6.00 -12.71 -9.25
C ILE A 78 -6.42 -11.40 -8.55
N PRO A 79 -5.46 -10.60 -8.06
CA PRO A 79 -5.82 -9.30 -7.52
C PRO A 79 -6.35 -8.42 -8.64
N GLU A 80 -7.49 -7.78 -8.36
CA GLU A 80 -8.14 -6.84 -9.27
C GLU A 80 -7.39 -5.49 -9.32
N GLU A 81 -6.60 -5.21 -8.29
CA GLU A 81 -5.93 -3.94 -8.09
C GLU A 81 -4.45 -4.01 -8.52
N GLU A 82 -4.05 -3.04 -9.34
CA GLU A 82 -2.66 -2.77 -9.68
C GLU A 82 -2.13 -1.63 -8.82
N PHE A 83 -0.90 -1.74 -8.33
CA PHE A 83 -0.23 -0.59 -7.72
C PHE A 83 0.19 0.40 -8.81
N CYS A 84 0.09 1.69 -8.55
CA CYS A 84 0.44 2.71 -9.54
C CYS A 84 1.74 3.41 -9.17
N LEU A 85 2.58 3.65 -10.18
CA LEU A 85 3.71 4.56 -10.09
C LEU A 85 3.25 5.95 -10.54
N VAL A 86 3.20 6.92 -9.63
CA VAL A 86 2.68 8.27 -9.91
C VAL A 86 3.75 9.32 -9.62
N PRO A 87 3.85 10.39 -10.44
CA PRO A 87 4.74 11.51 -10.14
C PRO A 87 4.38 12.14 -8.79
N TRP A 88 5.35 12.78 -8.15
CA TRP A 88 5.10 13.58 -6.95
C TRP A 88 4.07 14.66 -7.23
N SER A 89 3.15 14.86 -6.29
CA SER A 89 2.25 16.00 -6.33
C SER A 89 3.05 17.31 -6.29
N GLU A 90 2.49 18.38 -6.85
CA GLU A 90 3.10 19.71 -6.80
C GLU A 90 3.44 20.14 -5.36
N GLY A 91 2.55 19.82 -4.40
CA GLY A 91 2.80 20.04 -2.99
C GLY A 91 4.00 19.26 -2.43
N ALA A 92 4.20 18.01 -2.86
CA ALA A 92 5.37 17.21 -2.44
C ALA A 92 6.67 17.75 -3.06
N GLN A 93 6.63 18.19 -4.31
CA GLN A 93 7.76 18.86 -4.97
C GLN A 93 8.12 20.17 -4.24
N GLN A 94 7.13 20.96 -3.85
CA GLN A 94 7.35 22.18 -3.08
C GLN A 94 7.91 21.87 -1.69
N CYS A 95 7.44 20.81 -1.03
CA CYS A 95 7.94 20.36 0.28
C CYS A 95 9.38 19.84 0.21
N HIS A 96 9.82 19.29 -0.92
CA HIS A 96 11.20 18.84 -1.10
C HIS A 96 12.22 19.97 -0.87
N HIS A 97 11.90 21.18 -1.33
CA HIS A 97 12.71 22.37 -1.08
C HIS A 97 12.81 22.74 0.41
N PHE A 98 11.88 22.24 1.23
CA PHE A 98 11.89 22.37 2.68
C PHE A 98 12.22 21.02 3.32
N TYR A 99 13.52 20.68 3.37
CA TYR A 99 14.05 19.39 3.85
C TYR A 99 13.38 18.83 5.12
N MET A 100 13.00 19.69 6.07
CA MET A 100 12.31 19.32 7.32
C MET A 100 10.88 18.78 7.11
N ARG A 101 10.20 19.14 6.02
CA ARG A 101 8.89 18.58 5.62
C ARG A 101 9.03 17.42 4.65
N ALA A 102 10.12 17.39 3.89
CA ALA A 102 10.39 16.36 2.89
C ALA A 102 10.55 14.96 3.50
N VAL A 103 11.14 14.86 4.70
CA VAL A 103 11.34 13.60 5.44
C VAL A 103 10.05 12.80 5.65
N SER A 104 8.90 13.48 5.71
CA SER A 104 7.58 12.87 5.94
C SER A 104 6.84 12.51 4.65
N ILE A 105 7.42 12.73 3.47
CA ILE A 105 6.79 12.37 2.20
C ILE A 105 6.72 10.83 2.10
N PRO A 106 5.52 10.24 1.93
CA PRO A 106 5.40 8.81 1.67
C PRO A 106 5.95 8.47 0.28
N LEU A 107 6.81 7.45 0.20
CA LEU A 107 7.27 6.89 -1.08
C LEU A 107 6.45 5.69 -1.52
N VAL A 108 5.96 4.90 -0.55
CA VAL A 108 5.16 3.71 -0.82
C VAL A 108 4.00 3.68 0.14
N THR A 109 2.78 3.63 -0.40
CA THR A 109 1.54 3.54 0.36
C THR A 109 0.76 2.30 -0.06
N ALA A 110 0.15 1.61 0.91
CA ALA A 110 -0.73 0.47 0.66
C ALA A 110 -2.10 0.92 0.13
N THR A 111 -2.92 -0.02 -0.37
CA THR A 111 -4.29 0.25 -0.82
C THR A 111 -5.15 0.96 0.24
N ASP A 112 -4.98 0.63 1.52
CA ASP A 112 -5.72 1.23 2.63
C ASP A 112 -5.18 2.61 3.06
N GLY A 113 -4.19 3.15 2.35
CA GLY A 113 -3.53 4.41 2.68
C GLY A 113 -2.41 4.29 3.72
N THR A 114 -2.12 3.08 4.22
CA THR A 114 -1.01 2.88 5.16
C THR A 114 0.33 3.25 4.54
N ILE A 115 1.12 4.09 5.22
CA ILE A 115 2.46 4.46 4.78
C ILE A 115 3.42 3.31 5.08
N LEU A 116 3.95 2.69 4.02
CA LEU A 116 4.87 1.56 4.14
C LEU A 116 6.34 2.02 4.16
N LYS A 117 6.66 3.00 3.31
CA LYS A 117 8.00 3.59 3.19
C LYS A 117 7.90 5.10 3.06
N MET A 118 8.76 5.81 3.75
CA MET A 118 8.91 7.27 3.70
C MET A 118 10.17 7.66 2.93
N LEU A 119 10.26 8.93 2.58
CA LEU A 119 11.45 9.49 1.94
C LEU A 119 12.69 9.35 2.82
N SER A 120 12.53 9.43 4.15
CA SER A 120 13.60 9.15 5.12
C SER A 120 14.19 7.73 5.04
N ASP A 121 13.50 6.78 4.40
CA ASP A 121 14.01 5.42 4.19
C ASP A 121 14.94 5.32 2.95
N SER A 122 15.06 6.39 2.15
CA SER A 122 15.97 6.45 1.00
C SER A 122 17.35 6.93 1.44
N ALA A 123 18.37 6.13 1.16
CA ALA A 123 19.75 6.47 1.44
C ALA A 123 20.23 7.68 0.61
N GLU A 124 19.78 7.79 -0.65
CA GLU A 124 20.11 8.96 -1.48
C GLU A 124 19.49 10.24 -0.93
N PHE A 125 18.24 10.19 -0.43
CA PHE A 125 17.64 11.36 0.21
C PHE A 125 18.39 11.76 1.48
N ILE A 126 18.74 10.81 2.35
CA ILE A 126 19.49 11.11 3.57
C ILE A 126 20.82 11.85 3.28
N LYS A 127 21.50 11.52 2.18
CA LYS A 127 22.73 12.22 1.76
C LYS A 127 22.50 13.67 1.32
N THR A 128 21.29 14.03 0.93
CA THR A 128 20.95 15.41 0.54
C THR A 128 20.61 16.30 1.74
N LEU A 129 20.43 15.71 2.93
CA LEU A 129 20.11 16.47 4.13
C LEU A 129 21.34 17.22 4.67
N PRO A 130 21.15 18.45 5.19
CA PRO A 130 22.21 19.14 5.91
C PRO A 130 22.71 18.32 7.11
N GLU A 131 24.00 18.40 7.41
CA GLU A 131 24.59 17.79 8.61
C GLU A 131 23.87 18.29 9.87
N GLY A 132 23.54 17.35 10.77
CA GLY A 132 22.80 17.65 12.00
C GLY A 132 21.27 17.71 11.85
N THR A 133 20.72 17.38 10.68
CA THR A 133 19.26 17.24 10.50
C THR A 133 18.73 16.10 11.38
N MET A 134 17.86 16.44 12.33
CA MET A 134 17.14 15.44 13.14
C MET A 134 16.01 14.85 12.29
N LEU A 135 16.05 13.54 12.06
CA LEU A 135 14.93 12.82 11.47
C LEU A 135 13.79 12.73 12.50
N PRO A 136 12.55 13.06 12.12
CA PRO A 136 11.42 12.90 13.02
C PRO A 136 11.22 11.42 13.37
N ASP A 137 10.82 11.17 14.61
CA ASP A 137 10.39 9.83 15.02
C ASP A 137 9.25 9.35 14.12
N ARG A 138 9.34 8.09 13.71
CA ARG A 138 8.37 7.49 12.79
C ARG A 138 6.96 7.63 13.39
N PRO A 139 5.96 8.13 12.64
CA PRO A 139 4.59 8.04 13.11
C PRO A 139 4.26 6.56 13.33
N PRO A 140 3.55 6.19 14.42
CA PRO A 140 3.25 4.80 14.70
C PRO A 140 2.50 4.21 13.51
N SER A 141 2.99 3.07 13.01
CA SER A 141 2.26 2.26 12.03
C SER A 141 0.95 1.87 12.70
N VAL A 142 -0.17 2.44 12.27
CA VAL A 142 -1.49 1.99 12.67
C VAL A 142 -1.60 0.54 12.21
N THR A 143 -1.41 -0.38 13.14
CA THR A 143 -1.76 -1.78 12.95
C THR A 143 -3.29 -1.79 12.87
N PRO A 144 -3.93 -2.51 11.93
CA PRO A 144 -5.37 -2.66 11.96
C PRO A 144 -5.71 -3.36 13.27
N THR A 145 -6.07 -2.55 14.27
CA THR A 145 -6.63 -3.05 15.50
C THR A 145 -7.98 -3.61 15.12
N GLU A 146 -8.18 -4.86 15.50
CA GLU A 146 -9.43 -5.62 15.59
C GLU A 146 -10.70 -4.75 15.45
N PRO A 147 -11.69 -5.18 14.65
CA PRO A 147 -12.89 -4.39 14.42
C PRO A 147 -13.53 -4.02 15.77
N PRO A 148 -13.89 -2.74 15.99
CA PRO A 148 -14.48 -2.35 17.25
C PRO A 148 -15.79 -3.11 17.42
N HIS A 149 -15.90 -3.84 18.53
CA HIS A 149 -17.15 -4.37 19.02
C HIS A 149 -18.25 -3.31 18.87
N THR A 150 -19.35 -3.75 18.25
CA THR A 150 -20.62 -3.06 18.09
C THR A 150 -20.81 -1.90 19.06
N VAL A 151 -20.54 -0.68 18.59
CA VAL A 151 -21.07 0.52 19.24
C VAL A 151 -22.55 0.55 18.92
N GLN A 152 -23.35 0.07 19.87
CA GLN A 152 -24.79 0.16 19.86
C GLN A 152 -25.17 1.65 19.87
N LEU A 153 -25.75 2.12 18.76
CA LEU A 153 -26.33 3.46 18.64
C LEU A 153 -27.34 3.68 19.79
N PRO A 154 -27.34 4.85 20.46
CA PRO A 154 -28.44 5.20 21.34
C PRO A 154 -29.70 5.37 20.49
N ALA A 155 -30.77 4.67 20.88
CA ALA A 155 -32.08 4.82 20.30
C ALA A 155 -32.53 6.29 20.41
N CYS A 156 -32.65 6.99 19.28
CA CYS A 156 -33.32 8.27 19.24
C CYS A 156 -34.77 8.07 19.71
N GLY A 157 -35.10 8.77 20.78
CA GLY A 157 -36.35 8.65 21.51
C GLY A 157 -37.59 8.88 20.65
N GLY A 158 -38.51 7.94 20.81
CA GLY A 158 -39.92 8.16 21.14
C GLY A 158 -40.56 9.45 20.65
N VAL A 159 -41.39 9.28 19.63
CA VAL A 159 -42.52 10.14 19.27
C VAL A 159 -43.31 10.53 20.52
N VAL A 160 -43.36 11.82 20.84
CA VAL A 160 -44.32 12.37 21.81
C VAL A 160 -45.70 12.43 21.17
N ASN A 161 -46.63 11.64 21.72
CA ASN A 161 -48.05 11.71 21.42
C ASN A 161 -48.73 12.42 22.61
N PRO A 162 -49.45 13.55 22.44
CA PRO A 162 -50.21 14.15 23.52
C PRO A 162 -51.59 13.48 23.63
N THR A 163 -51.82 12.75 24.72
CA THR A 163 -53.14 12.21 25.07
C THR A 163 -53.85 13.17 26.04
N SER A 164 -55.02 13.63 25.58
CA SER A 164 -56.27 13.90 26.32
C SER A 164 -56.19 14.56 27.70
N GLY A 165 -56.65 15.82 27.77
CA GLY A 165 -57.19 16.43 28.99
C GLY A 165 -58.71 16.29 28.99
N HIS A 166 -59.25 15.69 30.06
CA HIS A 166 -60.66 15.73 30.42
C HIS A 166 -60.74 15.99 31.93
N ALA A 167 -61.25 17.16 32.30
CA ALA A 167 -62.00 17.45 33.52
C ALA A 167 -62.71 18.80 33.29
#